data_AF-A0A444IEP0-F1
#
_entry.id   AF-A0A444IEP0-F1
#
_cell.length_a   1.000
_cell.length_b   1.000
_cell.length_c   1.000
_cell.angle_alpha   90.00
_cell.angle_beta   90.00
_cell.angle_gamma   90.00
#
_symmetry.space_group_name_H-M   'P 1'
#
loop_
_entity.id
_entity.type
_entity.pdbx_description
1 polymer ?
#
loop_
_entity_poly.entity_id
_entity_poly.type
_entity_poly.pdbx_seq_one_letter_code
_entity_poly.pdbx_strand_id
1 'polypeptide(L)' 'MNEKLLSGGFELRLRKAVLLLFSPARSLMLWRRRRSVENRLGALSDHMLKDIAVSRGEIPFVASRDGDWNRFR' A
#
# COMPACT_ATOMS: atom_id res chain seq x y z
N MET A 1 10.38 7.97 49.98
CA MET A 1 9.94 8.23 48.59
C MET A 1 10.80 7.42 47.64
N ASN A 2 10.21 6.52 46.85
CA ASN A 2 10.91 5.76 45.80
C ASN A 2 10.22 6.00 44.46
N GLU A 3 10.75 6.95 43.69
CA GLU A 3 10.14 7.45 42.45
C GLU A 3 10.68 6.74 41.20
N LYS A 4 11.66 5.83 41.36
CA LYS A 4 12.42 5.24 40.25
C LYS A 4 11.94 3.87 39.78
N LEU A 5 10.93 3.28 40.42
CA LEU A 5 10.49 1.90 40.12
C LEU A 5 9.27 1.81 39.19
N LEU A 6 8.63 2.93 38.84
CA LEU A 6 7.39 2.95 38.05
C LEU A 6 7.57 3.25 36.55
N SER A 7 8.78 3.54 36.07
CA SER A 7 8.98 4.06 34.70
C SER A 7 9.42 3.01 33.66
N GLY A 8 10.07 1.91 34.07
CA GLY A 8 10.71 0.98 33.12
C GLY A 8 9.76 0.10 32.28
N GLY A 9 8.58 -0.25 32.81
CA GLY A 9 7.66 -1.19 32.14
C GLY A 9 6.74 -0.56 31.10
N PHE A 10 6.44 0.74 31.24
CA PHE A 10 5.44 1.43 30.43
C PHE A 10 6.01 1.84 29.06
N GLU A 11 7.27 2.27 29.02
CA GLU A 11 7.96 2.66 27.78
C GLU A 11 8.10 1.51 26.78
N LEU A 12 8.41 0.28 27.25
CA LEU A 12 8.57 -0.87 26.35
C LEU A 12 7.25 -1.29 25.67
N ARG A 13 6.09 -1.09 26.33
CA ARG A 13 4.78 -1.42 25.73
C ARG A 13 4.35 -0.36 24.73
N LEU A 14 4.65 0.92 24.98
CA LEU A 14 4.40 2.01 24.02
C LEU A 14 5.17 1.81 22.70
N ARG A 15 6.46 1.46 22.76
CA ARG A 15 7.27 1.23 21.54
C ARG A 15 6.77 0.04 20.70
N LYS A 16 6.35 -1.06 21.35
CA LYS A 16 5.73 -2.20 20.66
C LYS A 16 4.36 -1.86 20.08
N ALA A 17 3.53 -1.09 20.79
CA ALA A 17 2.21 -0.66 20.31
C ALA A 17 2.30 0.25 19.08
N VAL A 18 3.28 1.15 19.06
CA VAL A 18 3.61 2.03 17.93
C VAL A 18 3.98 1.21 16.69
N LEU A 19 4.88 0.24 16.81
CA LEU A 19 5.27 -0.64 15.69
C LEU A 19 4.09 -1.48 15.15
N LEU A 20 3.18 -1.90 16.03
CA LEU A 20 1.98 -2.64 15.63
C LEU A 20 0.94 -1.75 14.93
N LEU A 21 0.90 -0.45 15.24
CA LEU A 21 -0.01 0.50 14.59
C LEU A 21 0.41 0.82 13.15
N PHE A 22 1.72 0.80 12.87
CA PHE A 22 2.26 1.14 11.54
C PHE A 22 2.18 0.01 10.50
N SER A 23 2.02 -1.25 10.92
CA SER A 23 2.05 -2.41 10.02
C SER A 23 0.75 -2.65 9.22
N PRO A 24 -0.45 -2.71 9.84
CA PRO A 24 -1.69 -2.94 9.09
C PRO A 24 -2.17 -1.70 8.32
N ALA A 25 -1.90 -0.49 8.83
CA ALA A 25 -2.23 0.76 8.16
C ALA A 25 -1.54 0.88 6.79
N ARG A 26 -0.28 0.43 6.70
CA ARG A 26 0.48 0.40 5.43
C ARG A 26 -0.17 -0.54 4.42
N SER A 27 -0.54 -1.75 4.83
CA SER A 27 -1.22 -2.72 3.95
C SER A 27 -2.56 -2.20 3.45
N LEU A 28 -3.37 -1.58 4.31
CA LEU A 28 -4.63 -0.93 3.95
C LEU A 28 -4.42 0.23 2.97
N MET A 29 -3.41 1.07 3.21
CA MET A 29 -3.10 2.21 2.35
C MET A 29 -2.65 1.75 0.95
N LEU A 30 -1.86 0.67 0.88
CA LEU A 30 -1.44 0.06 -0.38
C LEU A 30 -2.63 -0.56 -1.13
N TRP A 31 -3.50 -1.28 -0.43
CA TRP A 31 -4.72 -1.83 -1.01
C TRP A 31 -5.63 -0.71 -1.58
N ARG A 32 -5.81 0.38 -0.83
CA ARG A 32 -6.57 1.55 -1.30
C ARG A 32 -5.95 2.18 -2.54
N ARG A 33 -4.63 2.35 -2.57
CA ARG A 33 -3.93 2.87 -3.76
C ARG A 33 -4.14 1.96 -4.96
N ARG A 34 -3.96 0.64 -4.81
CA ARG A 34 -4.19 -0.34 -5.87
C ARG A 34 -5.60 -0.25 -6.42
N ARG A 35 -6.63 -0.28 -5.56
CA ARG A 35 -8.03 -0.14 -5.98
C ARG A 35 -8.32 1.18 -6.68
N SER A 36 -7.71 2.27 -6.24
CA SER A 36 -7.88 3.56 -6.93
C SER A 36 -7.27 3.55 -8.33
N VAL A 37 -6.13 2.88 -8.53
CA VAL A 37 -5.49 2.76 -9.85
C VAL A 37 -6.31 1.84 -10.76
N GLU A 38 -6.73 0.68 -10.25
CA GLU A 38 -7.60 -0.27 -10.96
C GLU A 38 -8.89 0.42 -11.43
N ASN A 39 -9.55 1.18 -10.56
CA ASN A 39 -10.79 1.88 -10.93
C ASN A 39 -10.54 2.95 -12.00
N ARG A 40 -9.43 3.69 -11.93
CA ARG A 40 -9.09 4.71 -12.93
C ARG A 40 -8.79 4.08 -14.28
N LEU A 41 -7.98 3.02 -14.31
CA LEU A 41 -7.67 2.28 -15.55
C LEU A 41 -8.90 1.56 -16.10
N GLY A 42 -9.75 1.01 -15.24
CA GLY A 42 -11.01 0.37 -15.64
C GLY A 42 -12.02 1.35 -16.25
N ALA A 43 -11.99 2.61 -15.81
CA ALA A 43 -12.80 3.69 -16.37
C ALA A 43 -12.29 4.19 -17.74
N LEU A 44 -11.05 3.86 -18.12
CA LEU A 44 -10.55 4.17 -19.46
C LEU A 44 -11.21 3.25 -20.51
N SER A 45 -11.45 3.84 -21.68
CA SER A 45 -11.88 3.07 -22.85
C SER A 45 -10.73 2.26 -23.44
N ASP A 46 -11.03 1.19 -24.18
CA ASP A 46 -10.01 0.27 -24.69
C ASP A 46 -9.03 0.94 -25.64
N HIS A 47 -9.43 2.01 -26.35
CA HIS A 47 -8.51 2.77 -27.19
C HIS A 47 -7.45 3.53 -26.36
N MET A 48 -7.86 4.15 -25.23
CA MET A 48 -6.93 4.86 -24.35
C MET A 48 -5.97 3.90 -23.65
N LEU A 49 -6.49 2.72 -23.26
CA LEU A 49 -5.66 1.64 -22.71
C LEU A 49 -4.65 1.15 -23.75
N LYS A 50 -5.07 1.00 -25.02
CA LYS A 50 -4.19 0.62 -26.13
C LYS A 50 -3.12 1.67 -26.42
N ASP A 51 -3.44 2.95 -26.27
CA ASP A 51 -2.50 4.06 -26.49
C ASP A 51 -1.32 4.03 -25.51
N ILE A 52 -1.57 3.58 -24.28
CA ILE A 52 -0.53 3.35 -23.26
C ILE A 52 0.02 1.91 -23.26
N ALA A 53 -0.27 1.14 -24.31
CA ALA A 53 0.14 -0.27 -24.46
C ALA A 53 -0.28 -1.18 -23.29
N VAL A 54 -1.43 -0.93 -22.68
CA VAL A 54 -1.99 -1.76 -21.60
C VAL A 54 -3.27 -2.44 -22.06
N SER A 55 -3.42 -3.74 -21.81
CA SER A 55 -4.70 -4.43 -22.00
C SER A 55 -5.55 -4.44 -20.73
N ARG A 56 -6.88 -4.57 -20.89
CA ARG A 56 -7.82 -4.58 -19.74
C ARG A 56 -7.54 -5.72 -18.75
N GLY A 57 -7.02 -6.85 -19.23
CA GLY A 57 -6.60 -7.98 -18.41
C GLY A 57 -5.31 -7.75 -17.62
N GLU A 58 -4.49 -6.78 -18.03
CA GLU A 58 -3.22 -6.44 -17.39
C GLU A 58 -3.36 -5.34 -16.32
N ILE A 59 -4.51 -4.67 -16.24
CA ILE A 59 -4.81 -3.67 -15.21
C ILE A 59 -4.51 -4.16 -13.79
N PRO A 60 -4.88 -5.38 -13.36
CA PRO A 60 -4.57 -5.86 -12.00
C PRO A 60 -3.08 -6.03 -11.73
N PHE A 61 -2.30 -6.32 -12.78
CA PHE A 61 -0.84 -6.45 -12.73
C PHE A 61 -0.19 -5.07 -12.68
N VAL A 62 -0.61 -4.16 -13.57
CA VAL A 62 -0.15 -2.77 -13.64
C VAL A 62 -0.45 -2.00 -12.35
N ALA A 63 -1.61 -2.24 -11.73
CA ALA A 63 -2.00 -1.62 -10.47
C ALA A 63 -1.32 -2.25 -9.25
N SER A 64 -0.63 -3.38 -9.41
CA SER A 64 0.14 -4.00 -8.34
C SER A 64 1.40 -3.21 -8.03
N ARG A 65 1.94 -3.39 -6.82
CA ARG A 65 3.16 -2.71 -6.37
C ARG A 65 4.39 -3.16 -7.19
N ASP A 66 4.31 -4.33 -7.81
CA ASP A 66 5.39 -5.00 -8.54
C ASP A 66 5.21 -4.86 -10.07
N GLY A 67 4.38 -3.92 -10.53
CA GLY A 67 4.24 -3.61 -11.94
C GLY A 67 5.59 -3.19 -12.53
N ASP A 68 6.30 -4.14 -13.13
CA ASP A 68 7.55 -3.89 -13.83
C ASP A 68 7.24 -3.28 -15.19
N TRP A 69 7.35 -1.96 -15.26
CA TRP A 69 7.12 -1.20 -16.48
C TRP A 69 8.16 -1.45 -17.56
N ASN A 70 9.28 -2.12 -17.25
CA ASN A 70 10.20 -2.60 -18.30
C ASN A 70 9.59 -3.69 -19.17
N ARG A 71 8.58 -4.43 -18.69
CA ARG A 71 7.88 -5.44 -19.49
C ARG A 71 7.15 -4.84 -20.69
N PHE A 72 6.77 -3.57 -20.62
CA PHE A 72 5.97 -2.87 -21.63
C PHE A 72 6.81 -1.95 -22.53
N ARG A 73 8.14 -1.96 -22.40
CA ARG A 73 9.09 -1.18 -23.20
C ARG A 73 9.76 -2.06 -24.24
#